data_AF-A0A1V6C6E4-F1
#
_entry.id   AF-A0A1V6C6E4-F1
#
_cell.length_a   1.000
_cell.length_b   1.000
_cell.length_c   1.000
_cell.angle_alpha   90.00
_cell.angle_beta   90.00
_cell.angle_gamma   90.00
#
_symmetry.space_group_name_H-M   'P 1'
#
loop_
_entity.id
_entity.type
_entity.pdbx_description
1 polymer ?
#
loop_
_entity_poly.entity_id
_entity_poly.type
_entity_poly.pdbx_seq_one_letter_code
_entity_poly.pdbx_strand_id
1 'polypeptide(L)'
;MLLLLQMAHLLISMAEDFLDKKIKNKITSLYQQLLSKYGVPYASGQWQLWCKRPKSEKEKEVIIIESILTQRANWKNVQIAVKHLEEKNLLSLQSIVEAEYQIIENLIRPSGFYRQKTKRLKDLANFFVYEIGGIKGTKQIKTPLLREKLLSIDGVGKETADDILLYALERPVFVIDEYTKRFVKMHNLSSKFSYDFLQRIFENSIKKDYKIYEDYHALIVIEMKEKQKKS
;
A
#
# COMPACT_ATOMS: atom_id res chain seq x y z
N MET A 1 6.43 -40.49 -30.22
CA MET A 1 5.50 -39.99 -29.18
C MET A 1 6.21 -39.10 -28.15
N LEU A 2 7.32 -39.54 -27.53
CA LEU A 2 8.08 -38.76 -26.53
C LEU A 2 8.61 -37.40 -27.05
N LEU A 3 9.18 -37.38 -28.26
CA LEU A 3 9.69 -36.14 -28.90
C LEU A 3 8.60 -35.09 -29.16
N LEU A 4 7.40 -35.50 -29.57
CA LEU A 4 6.28 -34.59 -29.81
C LEU A 4 5.77 -33.97 -28.50
N LEU A 5 5.73 -34.74 -27.41
CA LEU A 5 5.41 -34.24 -26.08
C LEU A 5 6.45 -33.23 -25.57
N GLN A 6 7.74 -33.49 -25.80
CA GLN A 6 8.81 -32.60 -25.38
C GLN A 6 8.83 -31.28 -26.17
N MET A 7 8.57 -31.33 -27.49
CA MET A 7 8.41 -30.12 -28.32
C MET A 7 7.18 -29.31 -27.92
N ALA A 8 6.05 -29.96 -27.58
CA ALA A 8 4.86 -29.26 -27.10
C ALA A 8 5.11 -28.52 -25.79
N HIS A 9 5.81 -29.14 -24.81
CA HIS A 9 6.19 -28.46 -23.56
C HIS A 9 7.13 -27.27 -23.82
N LEU A 10 8.10 -27.41 -24.73
CA LEU A 10 9.02 -26.33 -25.07
C LEU A 10 8.27 -25.14 -25.73
N LEU A 11 7.35 -25.42 -26.65
CA LEU A 11 6.53 -24.40 -27.30
C LEU A 11 5.60 -23.67 -26.30
N ILE A 12 5.02 -24.41 -25.34
CA ILE A 12 4.21 -23.83 -24.26
C ILE A 12 5.08 -22.91 -23.40
N SER A 13 6.24 -23.37 -22.95
CA SER A 13 7.18 -22.59 -22.14
C SER A 13 7.63 -21.32 -22.87
N MET A 14 7.96 -21.40 -24.16
CA MET A 14 8.35 -20.24 -24.96
C MET A 14 7.21 -19.24 -25.14
N ALA A 15 5.97 -19.72 -25.30
CA ALA A 15 4.79 -18.86 -25.39
C ALA A 15 4.50 -18.14 -24.06
N GLU A 16 4.66 -18.83 -22.93
CA GLU A 16 4.55 -18.26 -21.58
C GLU A 16 5.62 -17.18 -21.36
N ASP A 17 6.89 -17.45 -21.68
CA ASP A 17 7.98 -16.47 -21.57
C ASP A 17 7.75 -15.23 -22.44
N PHE A 18 7.21 -15.42 -23.65
CA PHE A 18 6.88 -14.31 -24.55
C PHE A 18 5.74 -13.44 -24.00
N LEU A 19 4.69 -14.07 -23.48
CA LEU A 19 3.57 -13.38 -22.85
C LEU A 19 4.02 -12.58 -21.62
N ASP A 20 4.86 -13.18 -20.78
CA ASP A 20 5.42 -12.53 -19.58
C ASP A 20 6.28 -11.32 -19.96
N LYS A 21 7.13 -11.43 -20.98
CA LYS A 21 7.93 -10.31 -21.48
C LYS A 21 7.04 -9.18 -22.01
N LYS A 22 5.96 -9.51 -22.73
CA LYS A 22 5.01 -8.53 -23.26
C LYS A 22 4.27 -7.80 -22.13
N ILE A 23 3.81 -8.51 -21.10
CA ILE A 23 3.15 -7.92 -19.93
C ILE A 23 4.11 -7.01 -19.17
N LYS A 24 5.34 -7.48 -18.93
CA LYS A 24 6.39 -6.70 -18.26
C LYS A 24 6.70 -5.38 -18.96
N ASN A 25 6.89 -5.43 -20.28
CA ASN A 25 7.12 -4.23 -21.08
C ASN A 25 5.93 -3.27 -21.02
N LYS A 26 4.70 -3.80 -21.05
CA LYS A 26 3.48 -3.00 -20.96
C LYS A 26 3.34 -2.32 -19.61
N ILE A 27 3.57 -3.03 -18.50
CA ILE A 27 3.53 -2.46 -17.15
C ILE A 27 4.58 -1.36 -17.00
N THR A 28 5.81 -1.62 -17.46
CA THR A 28 6.87 -0.60 -17.42
C THR A 28 6.52 0.63 -18.27
N SER A 29 5.98 0.43 -19.47
CA SER A 29 5.57 1.54 -20.34
C SER A 29 4.44 2.35 -19.72
N LEU A 30 3.46 1.71 -19.09
CA LEU A 30 2.36 2.39 -18.41
C LEU A 30 2.85 3.24 -17.24
N TYR A 31 3.83 2.78 -16.46
CA TYR A 31 4.46 3.61 -15.44
C TYR A 31 5.05 4.89 -16.03
N GLN A 32 5.83 4.78 -17.12
CA GLN A 32 6.42 5.94 -17.78
C GLN A 32 5.37 6.90 -18.35
N GLN A 33 4.27 6.38 -18.89
CA GLN A 33 3.16 7.20 -19.39
C GLN A 33 2.49 7.98 -18.25
N LEU A 34 2.20 7.33 -17.12
CA LEU A 34 1.61 8.01 -15.97
C LEU A 34 2.56 9.06 -15.38
N LEU A 35 3.85 8.74 -15.28
CA LEU A 35 4.87 9.66 -14.79
C LEU A 35 5.01 10.87 -15.72
N SER A 36 5.00 10.68 -17.04
CA SER A 36 5.01 11.77 -18.02
C SER A 36 3.74 12.64 -17.95
N LYS A 37 2.60 12.05 -17.59
CA LYS A 37 1.30 12.75 -17.54
C LYS A 37 1.11 13.58 -16.28
N TYR A 38 1.50 13.03 -15.12
CA TYR A 38 1.21 13.63 -13.81
C TYR A 38 2.44 14.16 -13.08
N GLY A 39 3.65 13.80 -13.55
CA GLY A 39 4.87 14.04 -12.80
C GLY A 39 4.98 13.16 -11.56
N VAL A 40 5.91 13.51 -10.67
CA VAL A 40 6.08 12.82 -9.38
C VAL A 40 4.89 13.19 -8.46
N PRO A 41 4.23 12.22 -7.81
CA PRO A 41 2.96 12.45 -7.10
C PRO A 41 3.08 13.30 -5.82
N TYR A 42 4.26 13.79 -5.46
CA TYR A 42 4.52 14.57 -4.24
C TYR A 42 3.78 15.93 -4.15
N ALA A 43 3.10 16.36 -5.20
CA ALA A 43 2.58 17.73 -5.32
C ALA A 43 1.26 18.02 -4.57
N SER A 44 0.42 17.03 -4.24
CA SER A 44 -0.88 17.33 -3.62
C SER A 44 -1.56 16.18 -2.85
N GLY A 45 -2.38 16.55 -1.86
CA GLY A 45 -3.23 15.63 -1.11
C GLY A 45 -2.44 14.63 -0.26
N GLN A 46 -2.97 13.39 -0.15
CA GLN A 46 -2.35 12.28 0.60
C GLN A 46 -0.86 12.06 0.26
N TRP A 47 -0.51 12.26 -1.00
CA TRP A 47 0.81 11.95 -1.52
C TRP A 47 1.90 12.93 -1.08
N GLN A 48 1.53 14.10 -0.54
CA GLN A 48 2.48 15.03 0.06
C GLN A 48 3.24 14.40 1.24
N LEU A 49 2.57 13.57 2.05
CA LEU A 49 3.21 12.84 3.14
C LEU A 49 3.64 11.44 2.70
N TRP A 50 2.74 10.70 2.05
CA TRP A 50 2.98 9.29 1.73
C TRP A 50 4.16 9.10 0.77
N CYS A 51 4.32 9.98 -0.24
CA CYS A 51 5.46 9.94 -1.16
C CYS A 51 6.61 10.87 -0.74
N LYS A 52 6.59 11.41 0.49
CA LYS A 52 7.69 12.25 1.00
C LYS A 52 8.98 11.46 1.14
N ARG A 53 10.09 12.07 0.74
CA ARG A 53 11.45 11.49 0.83
C ARG A 53 12.47 12.60 1.12
N PRO A 54 13.22 12.55 2.24
CA PRO A 54 13.15 11.57 3.33
C PRO A 54 11.94 11.81 4.27
N LYS A 55 11.51 10.75 4.97
CA LYS A 55 10.52 10.83 6.05
C LYS A 55 11.18 10.73 7.43
N SER A 56 10.76 11.57 8.36
CA SER A 56 11.09 11.45 9.77
C SER A 56 10.36 10.26 10.41
N GLU A 57 10.80 9.81 11.60
CA GLU A 57 10.10 8.73 12.32
C GLU A 57 8.67 9.12 12.67
N LYS A 58 8.43 10.37 13.09
CA LYS A 58 7.09 10.89 13.35
C LYS A 58 6.19 10.77 12.11
N GLU A 59 6.69 11.15 10.94
CA GLU A 59 5.93 11.05 9.69
C GLU A 59 5.60 9.61 9.30
N LYS A 60 6.52 8.67 9.58
CA LYS A 60 6.27 7.23 9.38
C LYS A 60 5.16 6.72 10.31
N GLU A 61 5.14 7.17 11.56
CA GLU A 61 4.04 6.86 12.49
C GLU A 61 2.70 7.41 11.99
N VAL A 62 2.67 8.65 11.49
CA VAL A 62 1.45 9.24 10.90
C VAL A 62 0.92 8.37 9.77
N ILE A 63 1.78 7.92 8.84
CA ILE A 63 1.37 7.04 7.73
C ILE A 63 0.80 5.71 8.25
N ILE A 64 1.40 5.12 9.29
CA ILE A 64 0.87 3.88 9.91
C ILE A 64 -0.55 4.12 10.45
N ILE A 65 -0.78 5.25 11.12
CA ILE A 65 -2.10 5.63 11.65
C ILE A 65 -3.09 5.85 10.49
N GLU A 66 -2.68 6.61 9.47
CA GLU A 66 -3.50 6.90 8.29
C GLU A 66 -3.87 5.64 7.49
N SER A 67 -3.02 4.60 7.49
CA SER A 67 -3.30 3.33 6.80
C SER A 67 -4.54 2.62 7.36
N ILE A 68 -4.79 2.72 8.67
CA ILE A 68 -6.02 2.20 9.30
C ILE A 68 -7.19 3.16 9.08
N LEU A 69 -6.96 4.47 9.21
CA LEU A 69 -8.02 5.47 9.04
C LEU A 69 -8.58 5.49 7.61
N THR A 70 -7.76 5.18 6.61
CA THR A 70 -8.15 5.14 5.18
C THR A 70 -9.08 3.97 4.85
N GLN A 71 -9.08 2.89 5.64
CA GLN A 71 -9.92 1.72 5.38
C GLN A 71 -11.40 2.13 5.28
N ARG A 72 -12.01 1.98 4.10
CA ARG A 72 -13.42 2.33 3.83
C ARG A 72 -13.78 3.78 4.22
N ALA A 73 -12.85 4.72 4.04
CA ALA A 73 -13.08 6.13 4.28
C ALA A 73 -12.74 6.95 3.03
N ASN A 74 -13.43 8.08 2.83
CA ASN A 74 -12.93 9.08 1.89
C ASN A 74 -11.79 9.88 2.54
N TRP A 75 -10.85 10.36 1.72
CA TRP A 75 -9.64 11.04 2.21
C TRP A 75 -9.96 12.30 3.04
N LYS A 76 -10.99 13.07 2.69
CA LYS A 76 -11.40 14.26 3.45
C LYS A 76 -11.73 13.92 4.90
N ASN A 77 -12.42 12.81 5.13
CA ASN A 77 -12.76 12.34 6.47
C ASN A 77 -11.55 11.81 7.25
N VAL A 78 -10.57 11.21 6.56
CA VAL A 78 -9.29 10.83 7.16
C VAL A 78 -8.54 12.07 7.65
N GLN A 79 -8.45 13.11 6.82
CA GLN A 79 -7.78 14.37 7.19
C GLN A 79 -8.42 15.03 8.42
N ILE A 80 -9.75 15.00 8.53
CA ILE A 80 -10.45 15.52 9.71
C ILE A 80 -10.08 14.70 10.96
N ALA A 81 -10.10 13.36 10.87
CA ALA A 81 -9.72 12.48 11.98
C ALA A 81 -8.26 12.67 12.42
N VAL A 82 -7.33 12.79 11.47
CA VAL A 82 -5.91 13.05 11.73
C VAL A 82 -5.73 14.40 12.43
N LYS A 83 -6.42 15.45 11.95
CA LYS A 83 -6.39 16.77 12.58
C LYS A 83 -6.90 16.73 14.02
N HIS A 84 -7.99 16.02 14.29
CA HIS A 84 -8.50 15.86 15.67
C HIS A 84 -7.49 15.16 16.59
N LEU A 85 -6.81 14.12 16.10
CA LEU A 85 -5.75 13.45 16.86
C LEU A 85 -4.58 14.41 17.12
N GLU A 86 -4.14 15.16 16.11
CA GLU A 86 -3.06 16.13 16.23
C GLU A 86 -3.37 17.23 17.27
N GLU A 87 -4.57 17.83 17.20
CA GLU A 87 -5.03 18.87 18.13
C GLU A 87 -5.11 18.38 19.58
N LYS A 88 -5.18 17.07 19.80
CA LYS A 88 -5.17 16.43 21.13
C LYS A 88 -3.82 15.85 21.52
N ASN A 89 -2.77 16.04 20.71
CA ASN A 89 -1.44 15.43 20.89
C ASN A 89 -1.49 13.88 20.91
N LEU A 90 -2.44 13.29 20.18
CA LEU A 90 -2.67 11.85 20.07
C LEU A 90 -2.30 11.28 18.68
N LEU A 91 -1.42 11.97 17.95
CA LEU A 91 -0.97 11.56 16.61
C LEU A 91 0.46 10.96 16.66
N SER A 92 0.63 9.93 17.48
CA SER A 92 1.81 9.06 17.54
C SER A 92 1.42 7.65 17.98
N LEU A 93 2.24 6.65 17.69
CA LEU A 93 1.92 5.27 18.11
C LEU A 93 1.89 5.15 19.63
N GLN A 94 2.83 5.80 20.33
CA GLN A 94 2.86 5.83 21.79
C GLN A 94 1.57 6.44 22.38
N SER A 95 1.17 7.61 21.90
CA SER A 95 -0.01 8.30 22.43
C SER A 95 -1.31 7.54 22.14
N ILE A 96 -1.42 6.86 20.99
CA ILE A 96 -2.59 6.03 20.65
C ILE A 96 -2.69 4.81 21.57
N VAL A 97 -1.57 4.13 21.85
CA VAL A 97 -1.62 2.94 22.70
C VAL A 97 -1.95 3.28 24.15
N GLU A 98 -1.53 4.45 24.64
CA GLU A 98 -1.81 4.93 25.99
C GLU A 98 -3.20 5.55 26.17
N ALA A 99 -3.74 6.21 25.14
CA ALA A 99 -5.02 6.91 25.24
C ALA A 99 -6.21 5.97 25.52
N GLU A 100 -7.22 6.46 26.23
CA GLU A 100 -8.45 5.70 26.44
C GLU A 100 -9.17 5.42 25.11
N TYR A 101 -9.74 4.22 25.00
CA TYR A 101 -10.50 3.77 23.82
C TYR A 101 -11.55 4.80 23.38
N GLN A 102 -12.34 5.32 24.33
CA GLN A 102 -13.45 6.23 24.02
C GLN A 102 -12.98 7.58 23.47
N ILE A 103 -11.79 8.04 23.89
CA ILE A 103 -11.19 9.27 23.36
C ILE A 103 -10.84 9.08 21.89
N ILE A 104 -10.12 8.01 21.55
CA ILE A 104 -9.75 7.72 20.16
C ILE A 104 -10.99 7.53 19.28
N GLU A 105 -11.98 6.77 19.74
CA GLU A 105 -13.25 6.59 19.03
C GLU A 105 -13.93 7.90 18.63
N ASN A 106 -13.97 8.86 19.57
CA ASN A 106 -14.60 10.16 19.34
C ASN A 106 -13.82 10.99 18.31
N LEU A 107 -12.49 11.00 18.40
CA LEU A 107 -11.63 11.78 17.51
C LEU A 107 -11.66 11.26 16.07
N ILE A 108 -11.66 9.93 15.90
CA ILE A 108 -11.60 9.30 14.58
C ILE A 108 -12.98 9.01 13.96
N ARG A 109 -14.06 9.38 14.65
CA ARG A 109 -15.46 9.20 14.20
C ARG A 109 -15.72 9.63 12.74
N PRO A 110 -15.16 10.75 12.22
CA PRO A 110 -15.34 11.15 10.83
C PRO A 110 -14.91 10.09 9.82
N SER A 111 -13.89 9.27 10.15
CA SER A 111 -13.36 8.24 9.26
C SER A 111 -14.28 7.01 9.11
N GLY A 112 -15.40 6.92 9.86
CA GLY A 112 -16.33 5.79 9.79
C GLY A 112 -15.75 4.49 10.37
N PHE A 113 -16.62 3.53 10.71
CA PHE A 113 -16.22 2.27 11.40
C PHE A 113 -15.33 2.49 12.63
N TYR A 114 -15.50 3.63 13.31
CA TYR A 114 -14.54 4.16 14.26
C TYR A 114 -14.27 3.23 15.44
N ARG A 115 -15.27 2.51 15.96
CA ARG A 115 -15.05 1.51 17.02
C ARG A 115 -14.06 0.41 16.61
N GLN A 116 -14.27 -0.14 15.41
CA GLN A 116 -13.39 -1.17 14.87
C GLN A 116 -12.01 -0.60 14.53
N LYS A 117 -11.94 0.62 13.98
CA LYS A 117 -10.67 1.30 13.71
C LYS A 117 -9.90 1.64 14.98
N THR A 118 -10.56 2.02 16.07
CA THR A 118 -9.92 2.27 17.36
C THR A 118 -9.23 1.01 17.86
N LYS A 119 -9.93 -0.13 17.88
CA LYS A 119 -9.31 -1.42 18.25
C LYS A 119 -8.07 -1.70 17.39
N ARG A 120 -8.21 -1.63 16.06
CA ARG A 120 -7.10 -1.87 15.11
C ARG A 120 -5.92 -0.92 15.32
N LEU A 121 -6.18 0.37 15.52
CA LEU A 121 -5.15 1.37 15.78
C LEU A 121 -4.40 1.05 17.06
N LYS A 122 -5.10 0.69 18.14
CA LYS A 122 -4.47 0.33 19.41
C LYS A 122 -3.67 -0.96 19.32
N ASP A 123 -4.20 -2.00 18.65
CA ASP A 123 -3.49 -3.26 18.42
C ASP A 123 -2.21 -3.03 17.60
N LEU A 124 -2.30 -2.24 16.52
CA LEU A 124 -1.16 -1.90 15.67
C LEU A 124 -0.13 -1.03 16.41
N ALA A 125 -0.58 -0.05 17.18
CA ALA A 125 0.29 0.79 18.01
C ALA A 125 1.01 -0.04 19.07
N ASN A 126 0.30 -0.96 19.75
CA ASN A 126 0.87 -1.89 20.71
C ASN A 126 1.97 -2.76 20.09
N PHE A 127 1.69 -3.35 18.92
CA PHE A 127 2.68 -4.12 18.16
C PHE A 127 3.96 -3.33 17.89
N PHE A 128 3.83 -2.12 17.34
CA PHE A 128 5.01 -1.31 17.05
C PHE A 128 5.76 -0.88 18.32
N VAL A 129 5.05 -0.37 19.33
CA VAL A 129 5.66 0.18 20.55
C VAL A 129 6.33 -0.90 21.37
N TYR A 130 5.61 -1.99 21.69
CA TYR A 130 6.05 -2.95 22.70
C TYR A 130 6.69 -4.22 22.12
N GLU A 131 6.29 -4.66 20.93
CA GLU A 131 6.85 -5.90 20.34
C GLU A 131 8.04 -5.64 19.41
N ILE A 132 8.01 -4.53 18.67
CA ILE A 132 9.02 -4.22 17.66
C ILE A 132 10.06 -3.23 18.18
N GLY A 133 9.71 -2.33 19.11
CA GLY A 133 10.60 -1.25 19.57
C GLY A 133 10.56 -0.02 18.64
N GLY A 134 9.36 0.33 18.19
CA GLY A 134 9.06 1.45 17.30
C GLY A 134 9.55 1.26 15.86
N ILE A 135 9.60 2.36 15.11
CA ILE A 135 10.04 2.37 13.70
C ILE A 135 11.46 1.81 13.56
N LYS A 136 12.36 2.13 14.49
CA LYS A 136 13.77 1.69 14.44
C LYS A 136 13.89 0.17 14.53
N GLY A 137 13.09 -0.48 15.35
CA GLY A 137 13.13 -1.93 15.53
C GLY A 137 12.82 -2.72 14.25
N THR A 138 12.02 -2.16 13.35
CA THR A 138 11.72 -2.76 12.04
C THR A 138 12.96 -2.97 11.16
N LYS A 139 14.05 -2.24 11.41
CA LYS A 139 15.30 -2.35 10.64
C LYS A 139 15.96 -3.71 10.80
N GLN A 140 15.77 -4.37 11.93
CA GLN A 140 16.36 -5.67 12.25
C GLN A 140 15.55 -6.86 11.71
N ILE A 141 14.36 -6.60 11.15
CA ILE A 141 13.44 -7.65 10.71
C ILE A 141 13.39 -7.65 9.18
N LYS A 142 13.61 -8.82 8.58
CA LYS A 142 13.48 -9.00 7.13
C LYS A 142 12.04 -8.75 6.69
N THR A 143 11.87 -8.10 5.53
CA THR A 143 10.55 -7.71 5.00
C THR A 143 9.50 -8.84 5.00
N PRO A 144 9.79 -10.09 4.57
CA PRO A 144 8.77 -11.14 4.59
C PRO A 144 8.27 -11.50 5.99
N LEU A 145 9.17 -11.56 6.97
CA LEU A 145 8.82 -11.84 8.38
C LEU A 145 8.06 -10.67 9.01
N LEU A 146 8.45 -9.43 8.70
CA LEU A 146 7.72 -8.26 9.18
C LEU A 146 6.29 -8.21 8.59
N ARG A 147 6.15 -8.57 7.31
CA ARG A 147 4.85 -8.68 6.65
C ARG A 147 3.96 -9.73 7.30
N GLU A 148 4.50 -10.91 7.60
CA GLU A 148 3.79 -11.97 8.31
C GLU A 148 3.30 -11.51 9.68
N LYS A 149 4.18 -10.83 10.44
CA LYS A 149 3.82 -10.23 11.74
C LYS A 149 2.70 -9.19 11.60
N LEU A 150 2.78 -8.28 10.63
CA LEU A 150 1.71 -7.31 10.37
C LEU A 150 0.39 -8.01 10.05
N LEU A 151 0.42 -9.06 9.23
CA LEU A 151 -0.77 -9.84 8.85
C LEU A 151 -1.38 -10.64 10.00
N SER A 152 -0.63 -10.92 11.07
CA SER A 152 -1.17 -11.56 12.28
C SER A 152 -1.99 -10.61 13.17
N ILE A 153 -1.94 -9.30 12.91
CA ILE A 153 -2.72 -8.31 13.66
C ILE A 153 -4.16 -8.29 13.14
N ASP A 154 -5.12 -8.49 14.04
CA ASP A 154 -6.54 -8.47 13.70
C ASP A 154 -6.92 -7.17 12.99
N GLY A 155 -7.50 -7.30 11.79
CA GLY A 155 -7.90 -6.15 10.97
C GLY A 155 -6.82 -5.53 10.07
N VAL A 156 -5.60 -6.06 10.09
CA VAL A 156 -4.54 -5.72 9.12
C VAL A 156 -4.56 -6.74 7.97
N GLY A 157 -5.16 -6.35 6.85
CA GLY A 157 -5.14 -7.13 5.61
C GLY A 157 -3.88 -6.89 4.78
N LYS A 158 -3.74 -7.61 3.66
CA LYS A 158 -2.60 -7.48 2.73
C LYS A 158 -2.35 -6.06 2.24
N GLU A 159 -3.42 -5.36 1.87
CA GLU A 159 -3.35 -3.96 1.42
C GLU A 159 -2.74 -3.07 2.52
N THR A 160 -3.31 -3.08 3.73
CA THR A 160 -2.80 -2.28 4.85
C THR A 160 -1.38 -2.68 5.27
N ALA A 161 -1.06 -3.97 5.33
CA ALA A 161 0.28 -4.43 5.64
C ALA A 161 1.30 -3.91 4.61
N ASP A 162 0.94 -3.96 3.33
CA ASP A 162 1.82 -3.54 2.24
C ASP A 162 1.90 -2.02 2.13
N ASP A 163 0.83 -1.28 2.46
CA ASP A 163 0.86 0.19 2.62
C ASP A 163 1.86 0.60 3.70
N ILE A 164 1.81 -0.04 4.86
CA ILE A 164 2.76 0.21 5.97
C ILE A 164 4.19 -0.09 5.52
N LEU A 165 4.41 -1.26 4.90
CA LEU A 165 5.73 -1.66 4.43
C LEU A 165 6.28 -0.69 3.38
N LEU A 166 5.47 -0.30 2.41
CA LEU A 166 5.86 0.56 1.31
C LEU A 166 6.05 2.01 1.76
N TYR A 167 4.99 2.64 2.29
CA TYR A 167 4.95 4.08 2.49
C TYR A 167 5.58 4.54 3.81
N ALA A 168 5.40 3.78 4.90
CA ALA A 168 5.99 4.12 6.19
C ALA A 168 7.41 3.54 6.33
N LEU A 169 7.61 2.27 5.95
CA LEU A 169 8.86 1.56 6.22
C LEU A 169 9.83 1.52 5.02
N GLU A 170 9.46 2.14 3.90
CA GLU A 170 10.31 2.30 2.71
C GLU A 170 10.83 0.95 2.18
N ARG A 171 10.00 -0.11 2.30
CA ARG A 171 10.29 -1.45 1.79
C ARG A 171 9.67 -1.59 0.39
N PRO A 172 10.39 -2.13 -0.60
CA PRO A 172 9.86 -2.30 -1.95
C PRO A 172 8.88 -3.50 -2.01
N VAL A 173 7.65 -3.26 -1.55
CA VAL A 173 6.49 -4.16 -1.62
C VAL A 173 5.39 -3.44 -2.38
N PHE A 174 4.90 -3.99 -3.48
CA PHE A 174 3.93 -3.30 -4.32
C PHE A 174 2.50 -3.48 -3.78
N VAL A 175 1.77 -2.38 -3.56
CA VAL A 175 0.41 -2.41 -3.02
C VAL A 175 -0.60 -2.75 -4.12
N ILE A 176 -1.54 -3.65 -3.82
CA ILE A 176 -2.66 -4.00 -4.72
C ILE A 176 -3.99 -3.62 -4.07
N ASP A 177 -4.44 -2.41 -4.31
CA ASP A 177 -5.76 -1.94 -3.90
C ASP A 177 -6.81 -2.11 -5.01
N GLU A 178 -8.04 -1.62 -4.76
CA GLU A 178 -9.11 -1.67 -5.76
C GLU A 178 -8.83 -0.80 -6.99
N TYR A 179 -8.11 0.33 -6.83
CA TYR A 179 -7.71 1.15 -7.96
C TYR A 179 -6.71 0.41 -8.86
N THR A 180 -5.79 -0.33 -8.28
CA THR A 180 -4.82 -1.17 -8.99
C THR A 180 -5.51 -2.30 -9.75
N LYS A 181 -6.49 -2.98 -9.15
CA LYS A 181 -7.29 -4.00 -9.85
C LYS A 181 -8.06 -3.40 -11.03
N ARG A 182 -8.68 -2.23 -10.85
CA ARG A 182 -9.37 -1.52 -11.94
C ARG A 182 -8.41 -1.12 -13.05
N PHE A 183 -7.21 -0.67 -12.70
CA PHE A 183 -6.16 -0.33 -13.66
C PHE A 183 -5.72 -1.55 -14.48
N VAL A 184 -5.47 -2.68 -13.82
CA VAL A 184 -5.16 -3.98 -14.45
C VAL A 184 -6.26 -4.38 -15.43
N LYS A 185 -7.53 -4.26 -15.03
CA LYS A 185 -8.69 -4.57 -15.89
C LYS A 185 -8.75 -3.63 -17.09
N MET A 186 -8.65 -2.33 -16.87
CA MET A 186 -8.72 -1.30 -17.92
C MET A 186 -7.65 -1.51 -19.01
N HIS A 187 -6.46 -1.94 -18.60
CA HIS A 187 -5.35 -2.15 -19.53
C HIS A 187 -5.21 -3.60 -20.00
N ASN A 188 -6.13 -4.51 -19.65
CA ASN A 188 -6.05 -5.94 -20.00
C ASN A 188 -4.67 -6.54 -19.64
N LEU A 189 -4.19 -6.29 -18.41
CA LEU A 189 -2.88 -6.77 -17.95
C LEU A 189 -2.93 -8.20 -17.41
N SER A 190 -4.08 -8.65 -16.93
CA SER A 190 -4.28 -9.99 -16.37
C SER A 190 -5.76 -10.37 -16.37
N SER A 191 -6.04 -11.67 -16.49
CA SER A 191 -7.37 -12.26 -16.22
C SER A 191 -7.54 -12.76 -14.79
N LYS A 192 -6.43 -12.92 -14.03
CA LYS A 192 -6.43 -13.30 -12.60
C LYS A 192 -6.25 -12.06 -11.73
N PHE A 193 -7.11 -11.91 -10.72
CA PHE A 193 -7.19 -10.70 -9.87
C PHE A 193 -6.94 -10.95 -8.38
N SER A 194 -6.37 -12.11 -8.02
CA SER A 194 -5.94 -12.32 -6.64
C SER A 194 -4.79 -11.36 -6.29
N TYR A 195 -4.78 -10.88 -5.05
CA TYR A 195 -3.81 -9.90 -4.55
C TYR A 195 -2.36 -10.34 -4.84
N ASP A 196 -2.00 -11.55 -4.39
CA ASP A 196 -0.61 -12.04 -4.50
C ASP A 196 -0.16 -12.27 -5.94
N PHE A 197 -1.10 -12.65 -6.82
CA PHE A 197 -0.81 -12.83 -8.24
C PHE A 197 -0.49 -11.49 -8.90
N LEU A 198 -1.32 -10.47 -8.67
CA LEU A 198 -1.09 -9.14 -9.22
C LEU A 198 0.17 -8.50 -8.64
N GLN A 199 0.39 -8.59 -7.31
CA GLN A 199 1.60 -8.09 -6.67
C GLN A 199 2.85 -8.66 -7.32
N ARG A 200 2.91 -9.99 -7.50
CA ARG A 200 4.04 -10.65 -8.16
C ARG A 200 4.26 -10.15 -9.59
N ILE A 201 3.20 -9.91 -10.36
CA ILE A 201 3.33 -9.37 -11.72
C ILE A 201 3.97 -7.99 -11.70
N PHE A 202 3.52 -7.06 -10.85
CA PHE A 202 4.10 -5.73 -10.76
C PHE A 202 5.55 -5.78 -10.28
N GLU A 203 5.85 -6.56 -9.23
CA GLU A 203 7.19 -6.67 -8.66
C GLU A 203 8.20 -7.33 -9.62
N ASN A 204 7.78 -8.31 -10.42
CA ASN A 204 8.63 -8.94 -11.44
C ASN A 204 8.83 -8.05 -12.69
N SER A 205 7.90 -7.12 -12.91
CA SER A 205 7.92 -6.25 -14.09
C SER A 205 8.80 -5.04 -13.91
N ILE A 206 8.94 -4.54 -12.68
CA ILE A 206 9.52 -3.24 -12.39
C ILE A 206 10.73 -3.41 -11.47
N LYS A 207 11.74 -2.55 -11.63
CA LYS A 207 12.91 -2.52 -10.75
C LYS A 207 12.45 -2.43 -9.28
N LYS A 208 13.01 -3.30 -8.44
CA LYS A 208 12.72 -3.36 -7.01
C LYS A 208 13.31 -2.15 -6.29
N ASP A 209 12.52 -1.09 -6.21
CA ASP A 209 12.86 0.20 -5.61
C ASP A 209 11.58 0.79 -5.00
N TYR A 210 11.61 1.07 -3.69
CA TYR A 210 10.42 1.55 -2.97
C TYR A 210 9.93 2.88 -3.55
N LYS A 211 10.84 3.72 -4.08
CA LYS A 211 10.48 5.01 -4.67
C LYS A 211 9.63 4.82 -5.92
N ILE A 212 10.03 3.87 -6.77
CA ILE A 212 9.29 3.53 -7.98
C ILE A 212 7.92 2.94 -7.62
N TYR A 213 7.85 2.10 -6.58
CA TYR A 213 6.60 1.47 -6.16
C TYR A 213 5.63 2.47 -5.56
N GLU A 214 6.10 3.35 -4.66
CA GLU A 214 5.32 4.46 -4.10
C GLU A 214 4.77 5.36 -5.22
N ASP A 215 5.64 5.78 -6.16
CA ASP A 215 5.26 6.67 -7.25
C ASP A 215 4.24 6.00 -8.16
N TYR A 216 4.49 4.76 -8.57
CA TYR A 216 3.59 4.09 -9.51
C TYR A 216 2.22 3.77 -8.89
N HIS A 217 2.19 3.27 -7.66
CA HIS A 217 0.91 3.02 -6.97
C HIS A 217 0.11 4.32 -6.80
N ALA A 218 0.74 5.41 -6.35
CA ALA A 218 0.08 6.71 -6.23
C ALA A 218 -0.48 7.21 -7.56
N LEU A 219 0.30 7.08 -8.64
CA LEU A 219 -0.11 7.46 -9.99
C LEU A 219 -1.27 6.63 -10.53
N ILE A 220 -1.31 5.32 -10.24
CA ILE A 220 -2.45 4.45 -10.56
C ILE A 220 -3.72 4.95 -9.86
N VAL A 221 -3.63 5.28 -8.57
CA VAL A 221 -4.77 5.80 -7.80
C VAL A 221 -5.23 7.15 -8.35
N ILE A 222 -4.31 8.05 -8.71
CA ILE A 222 -4.62 9.35 -9.32
C ILE A 222 -5.35 9.17 -10.66
N GLU A 223 -4.80 8.37 -11.57
CA GLU A 223 -5.40 8.07 -12.87
C GLU A 223 -6.81 7.52 -12.71
N MET A 224 -6.99 6.59 -11.76
CA MET A 224 -8.25 5.90 -11.60
C MET A 224 -9.33 6.69 -10.87
N LYS A 225 -8.94 7.67 -10.04
CA LYS A 225 -9.86 8.68 -9.49
C LYS A 225 -10.26 9.70 -10.54
N GLU A 226 -9.33 10.19 -11.36
CA GLU A 226 -9.63 11.14 -12.44
C GLU A 226 -10.59 10.58 -13.49
N LYS A 227 -10.45 9.30 -13.83
CA LYS A 227 -11.40 8.63 -14.73
C LYS A 227 -12.79 8.41 -14.13
N GLN A 228 -12.91 8.20 -12.82
CA GLN A 228 -14.22 8.09 -12.15
C GLN A 228 -15.02 9.39 -12.16
N LYS A 229 -14.35 10.55 -12.17
CA LYS A 229 -15.03 11.85 -12.24
C LYS A 229 -15.62 12.16 -13.62
N LYS A 230 -15.14 11.47 -14.67
CA LYS A 230 -15.51 11.69 -16.07
C LYS A 230 -16.54 10.69 -16.60
N SER A 231 -16.87 9.66 -15.82
CA SER A 231 -17.90 8.66 -16.10
C SER A 231 -19.19 9.01 -15.39
#